data_AF-A0A1Y4V7T2-F1
#
_entry.id   AF-A0A1Y4V7T2-F1
#
_cell.length_a   1.000
_cell.length_b   1.000
_cell.length_c   1.000
_cell.angle_alpha   90.00
_cell.angle_beta   90.00
_cell.angle_gamma   90.00
#
_symmetry.space_group_name_H-M   'P 1'
#
loop_
_entity.id
_entity.type
_entity.pdbx_description
1 polymer ?
#
loop_
_entity_poly.entity_id
_entity_poly.type
_entity_poly.pdbx_seq_one_letter_code
_entity_poly.pdbx_strand_id
1 'polypeptide(L)'
;MKKRNVIAMLCALCVLTLLLPMQTNAASAKKNKKAMTAYHQFLSQDQIQWSEWTSIPSSDVLFAAADINKDGVKELIVRYVQASHMDGWHRIYTYKKGRVKSLGHFTNVYIYKNKNFFVDSYANTGVIQNSYYRLGKNGKKITLAKYQISDTPASAKGKTVKKYNADMGYDVYYSDMKVNGKKVSYKKCMKKIRSLEKRAKQLNLKFYENTAENTGRYLVK
;
A
#
# COMPACT_ATOMS: atom_id res chain seq x y z
N MET A 1 -7.61 29.09 43.98
CA MET A 1 -6.61 29.48 42.95
C MET A 1 -6.91 30.90 42.46
N LYS A 2 -5.95 31.84 42.55
CA LYS A 2 -6.15 33.21 42.04
C LYS A 2 -6.34 33.16 40.51
N LYS A 3 -7.30 33.92 39.95
CA LYS A 3 -7.63 33.95 38.50
C LYS A 3 -6.40 34.07 37.58
N ARG A 4 -5.35 34.78 38.02
CA ARG A 4 -4.06 34.92 37.33
C ARG A 4 -3.30 33.60 37.12
N ASN A 5 -3.40 32.66 38.06
CA ASN A 5 -2.72 31.36 38.00
C ASN A 5 -3.47 30.36 37.10
N VAL A 6 -4.79 30.54 36.91
CA VAL A 6 -5.60 29.72 35.99
C VAL A 6 -5.30 30.08 34.54
N ILE A 7 -5.19 31.38 34.24
CA ILE A 7 -4.88 31.88 32.88
C ILE A 7 -3.49 31.45 32.44
N ALA A 8 -2.47 31.58 33.32
CA ALA A 8 -1.11 31.14 33.02
C ALA A 8 -1.01 29.63 32.74
N MET A 9 -1.79 28.81 33.47
CA MET A 9 -1.82 27.35 33.31
C MET A 9 -2.56 26.92 32.03
N LEU A 10 -3.62 27.62 31.63
CA LEU A 10 -4.31 27.42 30.35
C LEU A 10 -3.45 27.82 29.14
N CYS A 11 -2.72 28.93 29.22
CA CYS A 11 -1.78 29.34 28.18
C CYS A 11 -0.63 28.33 28.02
N ALA A 12 -0.08 27.80 29.12
CA ALA A 12 0.95 26.77 29.08
C ALA A 12 0.44 25.44 28.46
N LEU A 13 -0.81 25.05 28.75
CA LEU A 13 -1.44 23.87 28.12
C LEU A 13 -1.66 24.06 26.61
N CYS A 14 -2.11 25.25 26.17
CA CYS A 14 -2.28 25.58 24.75
C CYS A 14 -0.95 25.61 23.99
N VAL A 15 0.14 26.07 24.61
CA VAL A 15 1.48 26.06 24.00
C VAL A 15 2.01 24.62 23.87
N LEU A 16 1.81 23.76 24.88
CA LEU A 16 2.20 22.34 24.79
C LEU A 16 1.41 21.56 23.73
N THR A 17 0.11 21.85 23.53
CA THR A 17 -0.70 21.15 22.52
C THR A 17 -0.37 21.57 21.08
N LEU A 18 0.18 22.78 20.87
CA LEU A 18 0.62 23.26 19.55
C LEU A 18 2.04 22.83 19.18
N LEU A 19 2.94 22.66 20.16
CA LEU A 19 4.33 22.27 19.93
C LEU A 19 4.48 20.80 19.48
N LEU A 20 3.66 19.88 20.01
CA LEU A 20 3.72 18.46 19.67
C LEU A 20 3.40 18.17 18.19
N PRO A 21 2.32 18.72 17.59
CA PRO A 21 2.05 18.59 16.16
C PRO A 21 3.20 19.12 15.29
N MET A 22 3.78 20.28 15.63
CA MET A 22 4.88 20.88 14.85
C MET A 22 6.13 19.99 14.85
N GLN A 23 6.52 19.44 16.00
CA GLN A 23 7.68 18.53 16.08
C GLN A 23 7.47 17.24 15.28
N THR A 24 6.27 16.65 15.34
CA THR A 24 5.95 15.44 14.55
C THR A 24 5.97 15.70 13.04
N ASN A 25 5.50 16.87 12.59
CA ASN A 25 5.50 17.28 11.18
C ASN A 25 6.93 17.57 10.67
N ALA A 26 7.79 18.17 11.48
CA ALA A 26 9.18 18.41 11.10
C ALA A 26 9.99 17.10 11.00
N ALA A 27 9.77 16.16 11.94
CA ALA A 27 10.42 14.85 11.93
C ALA A 27 10.00 14.00 10.71
N SER A 28 8.69 13.98 10.38
CA SER A 28 8.19 13.26 9.20
C SER A 28 8.68 13.90 7.90
N ALA A 29 8.75 15.23 7.80
CA ALA A 29 9.30 15.93 6.64
C ALA A 29 10.78 15.60 6.41
N LYS A 30 11.62 15.62 7.47
CA LYS A 30 13.04 15.24 7.39
C LYS A 30 13.20 13.78 6.95
N LYS A 31 12.39 12.88 7.50
CA LYS A 31 12.39 11.47 7.13
C LYS A 31 11.91 11.26 5.68
N ASN A 32 10.91 12.01 5.24
CA ASN A 32 10.43 12.00 3.87
C ASN A 32 11.54 12.44 2.92
N LYS A 33 12.24 13.55 3.18
CA LYS A 33 13.36 14.00 2.35
C LYS A 33 14.41 12.90 2.19
N LYS A 34 14.81 12.24 3.29
CA LYS A 34 15.74 11.10 3.24
C LYS A 34 15.19 9.93 2.42
N ALA A 35 13.91 9.59 2.57
CA ALA A 35 13.27 8.54 1.80
C ALA A 35 13.31 8.85 0.30
N MET A 36 12.93 10.07 -0.08
CA MET A 36 12.88 10.50 -1.47
C MET A 36 14.28 10.53 -2.12
N THR A 37 15.30 11.02 -1.42
CA THR A 37 16.71 10.92 -1.86
C THR A 37 17.15 9.47 -2.05
N ALA A 38 16.80 8.57 -1.11
CA ALA A 38 17.15 7.16 -1.22
C ALA A 38 16.42 6.47 -2.40
N TYR A 39 15.18 6.86 -2.68
CA TYR A 39 14.45 6.36 -3.85
C TYR A 39 15.05 6.86 -5.15
N HIS A 40 15.48 8.12 -5.22
CA HIS A 40 16.21 8.65 -6.36
C HIS A 40 17.50 7.84 -6.63
N GLN A 41 18.30 7.60 -5.59
CA GLN A 41 19.51 6.77 -5.69
C GLN A 41 19.22 5.32 -6.06
N PHE A 42 18.11 4.76 -5.59
CA PHE A 42 17.69 3.41 -5.95
C PHE A 42 17.30 3.30 -7.43
N LEU A 43 16.56 4.29 -7.93
CA LEU A 43 16.13 4.33 -9.32
C LEU A 43 17.24 4.69 -10.31
N SER A 44 18.35 5.28 -9.85
CA SER A 44 19.52 5.57 -10.69
C SER A 44 20.47 4.38 -10.86
N GLN A 45 20.16 3.22 -10.27
CA GLN A 45 20.92 1.98 -10.50
C GLN A 45 20.67 1.48 -11.93
N ASP A 46 21.60 0.78 -12.55
CA ASP A 46 21.39 0.25 -13.92
C ASP A 46 20.28 -0.80 -13.96
N GLN A 47 20.16 -1.59 -12.90
CA GLN A 47 19.26 -2.72 -12.80
C GLN A 47 18.52 -2.72 -11.46
N ILE A 48 17.28 -3.21 -11.48
CA ILE A 48 16.47 -3.47 -10.31
C ILE A 48 16.20 -4.97 -10.23
N GLN A 49 16.56 -5.60 -9.11
CA GLN A 49 16.16 -6.97 -8.84
C GLN A 49 14.63 -7.04 -8.73
N TRP A 50 13.99 -7.61 -9.73
CA TRP A 50 12.54 -7.67 -9.82
C TRP A 50 11.99 -8.89 -9.09
N SER A 51 12.52 -10.09 -9.38
CA SER A 51 12.13 -11.35 -8.74
C SER A 51 13.36 -12.03 -8.13
N GLU A 52 13.27 -13.28 -7.68
CA GLU A 52 14.45 -14.06 -7.29
C GLU A 52 15.35 -14.37 -8.50
N TRP A 53 14.76 -14.46 -9.69
CA TRP A 53 15.39 -14.96 -10.90
C TRP A 53 15.66 -13.88 -11.95
N THR A 54 15.16 -12.66 -11.74
CA THR A 54 15.12 -11.62 -12.78
C THR A 54 15.55 -10.28 -12.22
N SER A 55 16.56 -9.69 -12.87
CA SER A 55 16.85 -8.26 -12.83
C SER A 55 16.36 -7.60 -14.10
N ILE A 56 15.88 -6.36 -13.99
CA ILE A 56 15.38 -5.58 -15.13
C ILE A 56 16.11 -4.24 -15.21
N PRO A 57 16.28 -3.66 -16.42
CA PRO A 57 16.78 -2.31 -16.54
C PRO A 57 15.91 -1.34 -15.74
N SER A 58 16.53 -0.51 -14.90
CA SER A 58 15.77 0.46 -14.13
C SER A 58 15.10 1.51 -15.03
N SER A 59 15.68 1.80 -16.21
CA SER A 59 15.13 2.70 -17.22
C SER A 59 13.73 2.30 -17.68
N ASP A 60 13.42 1.01 -17.62
CA ASP A 60 12.18 0.46 -18.18
C ASP A 60 11.00 0.54 -17.20
N VAL A 61 11.24 1.03 -15.98
CA VAL A 61 10.21 1.15 -14.96
C VAL A 61 9.53 2.50 -14.99
N LEU A 62 8.24 2.48 -14.66
CA LEU A 62 7.50 3.67 -14.29
C LEU A 62 7.47 3.80 -12.77
N PHE A 63 7.48 5.03 -12.24
CA PHE A 63 7.41 5.26 -10.81
C PHE A 63 6.37 6.30 -10.42
N ALA A 64 5.88 6.19 -9.19
CA ALA A 64 5.08 7.18 -8.49
C ALA A 64 5.53 7.23 -7.02
N ALA A 65 5.39 8.39 -6.38
CA ALA A 65 5.66 8.54 -4.95
C ALA A 65 4.41 9.05 -4.24
N ALA A 66 3.94 8.31 -3.24
CA ALA A 66 2.75 8.67 -2.48
C ALA A 66 2.87 8.21 -1.03
N ASP A 67 2.45 9.07 -0.11
CA ASP A 67 2.26 8.70 1.31
C ASP A 67 0.96 7.89 1.41
N ILE A 68 1.07 6.56 1.40
CA ILE A 68 -0.09 5.66 1.34
C ILE A 68 -0.60 5.29 2.73
N ASN A 69 0.20 5.48 3.77
CA ASN A 69 -0.12 5.12 5.15
C ASN A 69 -0.46 6.31 6.06
N LYS A 70 -0.34 7.54 5.54
CA LYS A 70 -0.60 8.83 6.22
C LYS A 70 0.39 9.13 7.36
N ASP A 71 1.63 8.66 7.29
CA ASP A 71 2.68 8.97 8.27
C ASP A 71 3.57 10.16 7.87
N GLY A 72 3.31 10.75 6.70
CA GLY A 72 4.04 11.90 6.16
C GLY A 72 5.28 11.53 5.37
N VAL A 73 5.64 10.24 5.30
CA VAL A 73 6.72 9.71 4.45
C VAL A 73 6.10 9.02 3.24
N LYS A 74 6.52 9.42 2.04
CA LYS A 74 6.05 8.75 0.82
C LYS A 74 6.67 7.36 0.68
N GLU A 75 5.85 6.43 0.21
CA GLU A 75 6.31 5.18 -0.40
C GLU A 75 6.61 5.40 -1.88
N LEU A 76 7.55 4.60 -2.42
CA LEU A 76 7.82 4.53 -3.85
C LEU A 76 7.04 3.35 -4.44
N ILE A 77 6.20 3.62 -5.44
CA ILE A 77 5.47 2.62 -6.20
C ILE A 77 6.14 2.52 -7.56
N VAL A 78 6.61 1.34 -7.91
CA VAL A 78 7.28 1.06 -9.19
C VAL A 78 6.41 0.09 -9.99
N ARG A 79 6.29 0.34 -11.29
CA ARG A 79 5.56 -0.51 -12.23
C ARG A 79 6.48 -0.91 -13.39
N TYR A 80 6.53 -2.19 -13.70
CA TYR A 80 7.19 -2.73 -14.89
C TYR A 80 6.16 -3.49 -15.71
N VAL A 81 5.80 -2.93 -16.87
CA VAL A 81 4.67 -3.43 -17.68
C VAL A 81 5.01 -4.70 -18.46
N GLN A 82 6.29 -4.96 -18.70
CA GLN A 82 6.76 -6.15 -19.41
C GLN A 82 6.97 -7.36 -18.48
N ALA A 83 6.72 -7.21 -17.17
CA ALA A 83 6.86 -8.33 -16.24
C ALA A 83 5.82 -9.42 -16.54
N SER A 84 6.19 -10.67 -16.30
CA SER A 84 5.22 -11.76 -16.20
C SER A 84 4.22 -11.43 -15.08
N HIS A 85 2.95 -11.76 -15.29
CA HIS A 85 1.91 -11.62 -14.27
C HIS A 85 2.23 -12.45 -13.01
N MET A 86 3.01 -13.53 -13.13
CA MET A 86 3.51 -14.33 -12.00
C MET A 86 4.51 -13.57 -11.12
N ASP A 87 5.38 -12.76 -11.73
CA ASP A 87 6.32 -11.90 -11.01
C ASP A 87 5.66 -10.62 -10.48
N GLY A 88 4.46 -10.30 -10.98
CA GLY A 88 3.70 -9.11 -10.63
C GLY A 88 4.28 -7.85 -11.27
N TRP A 89 3.39 -6.97 -11.74
CA TRP A 89 3.76 -5.74 -12.43
C TRP A 89 4.15 -4.59 -11.51
N HIS A 90 3.93 -4.72 -10.20
CA HIS A 90 4.15 -3.64 -9.25
C HIS A 90 5.08 -4.05 -8.11
N ARG A 91 5.86 -3.09 -7.63
CA ARG A 91 6.60 -3.13 -6.37
C ARG A 91 6.22 -1.90 -5.55
N ILE A 92 6.12 -2.06 -4.25
CA ILE A 92 6.00 -0.93 -3.32
C ILE A 92 7.22 -0.96 -2.41
N TYR A 93 8.01 0.09 -2.45
CA TYR A 93 9.19 0.26 -1.62
C TYR A 93 8.92 1.24 -0.48
N THR A 94 9.47 0.92 0.68
CA THR A 94 9.44 1.73 1.90
C THR A 94 10.85 2.12 2.32
N TYR A 95 10.98 3.26 2.98
CA TYR A 95 12.25 3.69 3.57
C TYR A 95 12.28 3.38 5.07
N LYS A 96 13.14 2.43 5.46
CA LYS A 96 13.25 1.96 6.85
C LYS A 96 14.69 1.70 7.25
N LYS A 97 15.06 2.19 8.44
CA LYS A 97 16.42 2.03 9.00
C LYS A 97 17.50 2.45 7.98
N GLY A 98 17.28 3.58 7.30
CA GLY A 98 18.23 4.11 6.33
C GLY A 98 18.21 3.45 4.94
N ARG A 99 17.38 2.44 4.70
CA ARG A 99 17.40 1.64 3.46
C ARG A 99 16.05 1.58 2.76
N VAL A 100 16.08 1.51 1.44
CA VAL A 100 14.93 1.17 0.59
C VAL A 100 14.64 -0.32 0.76
N LYS A 101 13.38 -0.68 1.04
CA LYS A 101 12.95 -2.06 1.27
C LYS A 101 11.65 -2.34 0.53
N SER A 102 11.65 -3.40 -0.28
CA SER A 102 10.44 -3.91 -0.94
C SER A 102 9.44 -4.43 0.09
N LEU A 103 8.16 -4.15 -0.13
CA LEU A 103 7.02 -4.74 0.59
C LEU A 103 6.53 -6.05 -0.03
N GLY A 104 7.16 -6.47 -1.13
CA GLY A 104 6.81 -7.65 -1.89
C GLY A 104 6.39 -7.32 -3.32
N HIS A 105 5.93 -8.36 -4.01
CA HIS A 105 5.50 -8.31 -5.39
C HIS A 105 3.98 -8.21 -5.42
N PHE A 106 3.46 -7.40 -6.34
CA PHE A 106 2.03 -7.15 -6.48
C PHE A 106 1.66 -7.14 -7.97
N THR A 107 0.43 -7.54 -8.29
CA THR A 107 -0.01 -7.64 -9.69
C THR A 107 -0.80 -6.41 -10.07
N ASN A 108 -1.97 -6.19 -9.46
CA ASN A 108 -2.78 -4.97 -9.63
C ASN A 108 -2.97 -4.27 -8.30
N VAL A 109 -2.34 -3.09 -8.15
CA VAL A 109 -2.35 -2.33 -6.89
C VAL A 109 -3.38 -1.22 -6.92
N TYR A 110 -4.33 -1.27 -5.99
CA TYR A 110 -5.34 -0.22 -5.77
C TYR A 110 -5.13 0.40 -4.40
N ILE A 111 -4.80 1.69 -4.33
CA ILE A 111 -4.51 2.39 -3.06
C ILE A 111 -5.71 3.22 -2.62
N TYR A 112 -6.14 3.06 -1.37
CA TYR A 112 -7.25 3.81 -0.78
C TYR A 112 -6.74 4.63 0.42
N LYS A 113 -6.01 5.72 0.12
CA LYS A 113 -5.33 6.55 1.12
C LYS A 113 -6.28 7.05 2.21
N ASN A 114 -7.52 7.43 1.85
CA ASN A 114 -8.49 7.94 2.81
C ASN A 114 -8.90 6.92 3.88
N LYS A 115 -8.77 5.61 3.59
CA LYS A 115 -9.08 4.50 4.50
C LYS A 115 -7.83 3.78 5.00
N ASN A 116 -6.64 4.23 4.60
CA ASN A 116 -5.34 3.67 4.95
C ASN A 116 -5.29 2.15 4.69
N PHE A 117 -5.58 1.75 3.45
CA PHE A 117 -5.33 0.39 2.97
C PHE A 117 -5.03 0.41 1.47
N PHE A 118 -4.49 -0.69 0.97
CA PHE A 118 -4.35 -0.95 -0.45
C PHE A 118 -4.73 -2.39 -0.76
N VAL A 119 -5.07 -2.68 -2.00
CA VAL A 119 -5.50 -4.00 -2.48
C VAL A 119 -4.50 -4.46 -3.53
N ASP A 120 -4.17 -5.74 -3.47
CA ASP A 120 -3.52 -6.47 -4.54
C ASP A 120 -4.52 -7.47 -5.12
N SER A 121 -4.78 -7.37 -6.42
CA SER A 121 -5.59 -8.32 -7.16
C SER A 121 -4.72 -9.10 -8.14
N TYR A 122 -4.63 -10.40 -7.90
CA TYR A 122 -3.88 -11.34 -8.72
C TYR A 122 -4.84 -12.33 -9.37
N ALA A 123 -4.80 -12.43 -10.69
CA ALA A 123 -5.56 -13.42 -11.44
C ALA A 123 -4.61 -14.42 -12.08
N ASN A 124 -4.90 -15.71 -11.94
CA ASN A 124 -4.19 -16.79 -12.60
C ASN A 124 -5.08 -18.03 -12.71
N THR A 125 -5.02 -18.74 -13.84
CA THR A 125 -5.70 -20.05 -14.07
C THR A 125 -7.17 -20.11 -13.59
N GLY A 126 -7.96 -19.06 -13.86
CA GLY A 126 -9.37 -19.00 -13.48
C GLY A 126 -9.62 -18.73 -11.98
N VAL A 127 -8.60 -18.26 -11.26
CA VAL A 127 -8.69 -17.83 -9.85
C VAL A 127 -8.27 -16.38 -9.74
N ILE A 128 -9.13 -15.56 -9.11
CA ILE A 128 -8.81 -14.19 -8.71
C ILE A 128 -8.60 -14.17 -7.20
N GLN A 129 -7.42 -13.75 -6.76
CA GLN A 129 -7.09 -13.53 -5.38
C GLN A 129 -7.06 -12.04 -5.06
N ASN A 130 -7.94 -11.60 -4.17
CA ASN A 130 -7.94 -10.24 -3.64
C ASN A 130 -7.37 -10.21 -2.23
N SER A 131 -6.33 -9.41 -2.02
CA SER A 131 -5.66 -9.25 -0.74
C SER A 131 -5.62 -7.79 -0.30
N TYR A 132 -6.20 -7.50 0.86
CA TYR A 132 -6.32 -6.16 1.43
C TYR A 132 -5.23 -5.99 2.48
N TYR A 133 -4.39 -4.99 2.30
CA TYR A 133 -3.24 -4.72 3.15
C TYR A 133 -3.29 -3.31 3.75
N ARG A 134 -2.60 -3.15 4.88
CA ARG A 134 -2.27 -1.85 5.47
C ARG A 134 -0.81 -1.84 5.86
N LEU A 135 -0.19 -0.67 5.80
CA LEU A 135 1.10 -0.46 6.46
C LEU A 135 0.85 -0.07 7.92
N GLY A 136 1.26 -0.95 8.83
CA GLY A 136 1.26 -0.67 10.27
C GLY A 136 2.43 0.22 10.67
N LYS A 137 2.62 0.36 11.98
CA LYS A 137 3.79 1.07 12.54
C LYS A 137 5.09 0.53 11.93
N ASN A 138 6.04 1.43 11.68
CA ASN A 138 7.32 1.12 11.03
C ASN A 138 7.16 0.52 9.62
N GLY A 139 6.05 0.83 8.93
CA GLY A 139 5.71 0.41 7.58
C GLY A 139 5.51 -1.10 7.39
N LYS A 140 5.29 -1.88 8.45
CA LYS A 140 5.08 -3.34 8.34
C LYS A 140 3.80 -3.62 7.55
N LYS A 141 3.86 -4.47 6.52
CA LYS A 141 2.67 -4.93 5.79
C LYS A 141 1.80 -5.82 6.70
N ILE A 142 0.53 -5.46 6.86
CA ILE A 142 -0.47 -6.20 7.65
C ILE A 142 -1.61 -6.59 6.71
N THR A 143 -1.95 -7.87 6.66
CA THR A 143 -3.12 -8.37 5.94
C THR A 143 -4.39 -8.09 6.74
N LEU A 144 -5.32 -7.32 6.17
CA LEU A 144 -6.62 -7.00 6.77
C LEU A 144 -7.67 -8.04 6.40
N ALA A 145 -7.72 -8.41 5.12
CA ALA A 145 -8.62 -9.41 4.58
C ALA A 145 -8.00 -10.06 3.34
N LYS A 146 -8.42 -11.28 3.04
CA LYS A 146 -8.05 -12.00 1.82
C LYS A 146 -9.19 -12.92 1.43
N TYR A 147 -9.42 -13.09 0.13
CA TYR A 147 -10.27 -14.14 -0.40
C TYR A 147 -9.87 -14.47 -1.83
N GLN A 148 -10.36 -15.61 -2.31
CA GLN A 148 -10.29 -16.03 -3.70
C GLN A 148 -11.68 -16.14 -4.28
N ILE A 149 -11.80 -15.86 -5.57
CA ILE A 149 -12.94 -16.15 -6.42
C ILE A 149 -12.46 -17.11 -7.50
N SER A 150 -13.26 -18.13 -7.82
CA SER A 150 -13.03 -18.99 -8.98
C SER A 150 -14.35 -19.34 -9.67
N ASP A 151 -14.27 -19.66 -10.96
CA ASP A 151 -15.44 -20.07 -11.75
C ASP A 151 -15.81 -21.53 -11.48
N THR A 152 -14.86 -22.34 -11.02
CA THR A 152 -15.05 -23.75 -10.67
C THR A 152 -14.62 -24.00 -9.22
N PRO A 153 -15.21 -25.01 -8.54
CA PRO A 153 -14.78 -25.39 -7.21
C PRO A 153 -13.43 -26.12 -7.22
N ALA A 154 -13.03 -26.74 -8.34
CA ALA A 154 -11.76 -27.47 -8.46
C ALA A 154 -10.54 -26.56 -8.30
N SER A 155 -10.63 -25.31 -8.78
CA SER A 155 -9.57 -24.32 -8.66
C SER A 155 -9.55 -23.62 -7.28
N ALA A 156 -10.50 -23.92 -6.40
CA ALA A 156 -10.68 -23.23 -5.13
C ALA A 156 -9.86 -23.85 -3.99
N LYS A 157 -9.33 -23.01 -3.10
CA LYS A 157 -8.55 -23.48 -1.95
C LYS A 157 -9.45 -23.75 -0.74
N GLY A 158 -9.63 -25.04 -0.43
CA GLY A 158 -10.36 -25.49 0.75
C GLY A 158 -11.88 -25.31 0.63
N LYS A 159 -12.56 -25.03 1.75
CA LYS A 159 -14.02 -24.91 1.77
C LYS A 159 -14.50 -23.72 0.93
N THR A 160 -15.43 -23.99 0.01
CA THR A 160 -16.01 -23.00 -0.90
C THR A 160 -17.40 -22.56 -0.47
N VAL A 161 -17.81 -21.38 -0.95
CA VAL A 161 -19.20 -20.89 -0.86
C VAL A 161 -19.59 -20.32 -2.22
N LYS A 162 -20.62 -20.89 -2.84
CA LYS A 162 -21.16 -20.42 -4.12
C LYS A 162 -22.07 -19.19 -3.91
N LYS A 163 -21.83 -18.11 -4.65
CA LYS A 163 -22.63 -16.88 -4.62
C LYS A 163 -22.63 -16.17 -5.98
N TYR A 164 -23.76 -15.59 -6.34
CA TYR A 164 -23.85 -14.68 -7.48
C TYR A 164 -22.92 -13.47 -7.29
N ASN A 165 -22.09 -13.19 -8.29
CA ASN A 165 -21.26 -12.00 -8.35
C ASN A 165 -21.82 -11.04 -9.40
N ALA A 166 -22.35 -9.90 -8.96
CA ALA A 166 -22.94 -8.91 -9.85
C ALA A 166 -21.92 -8.29 -10.83
N ASP A 167 -20.65 -8.14 -10.42
CA ASP A 167 -19.60 -7.56 -11.27
C ASP A 167 -19.22 -8.51 -12.42
N MET A 168 -19.40 -9.83 -12.22
CA MET A 168 -19.08 -10.86 -13.20
C MET A 168 -20.33 -11.37 -13.96
N GLY A 169 -21.52 -11.16 -13.41
CA GLY A 169 -22.79 -11.56 -14.02
C GLY A 169 -23.20 -13.03 -13.81
N TYR A 170 -22.45 -13.81 -13.03
CA TYR A 170 -22.70 -15.24 -12.79
C TYR A 170 -22.31 -15.70 -11.37
N ASP A 171 -22.66 -16.93 -11.04
CA ASP A 171 -22.29 -17.57 -9.77
C ASP A 171 -20.82 -17.95 -9.73
N VAL A 172 -20.14 -17.55 -8.65
CA VAL A 172 -18.72 -17.85 -8.43
C VAL A 172 -18.49 -18.53 -7.08
N TYR A 173 -17.34 -19.18 -6.94
CA TYR A 173 -16.93 -19.87 -5.73
C TYR A 173 -15.96 -19.02 -4.92
N TYR A 174 -16.39 -18.60 -3.73
CA TYR A 174 -15.55 -17.90 -2.78
C TYR A 174 -14.76 -18.88 -1.92
N SER A 175 -13.44 -18.69 -1.79
CA SER A 175 -12.54 -19.54 -1.00
C SER A 175 -11.39 -18.75 -0.35
N ASP A 176 -10.51 -19.44 0.40
CA ASP A 176 -9.37 -18.88 1.17
C ASP A 176 -9.70 -17.59 1.99
N MET A 177 -10.92 -17.51 2.51
CA MET A 177 -11.43 -16.33 3.21
C MET A 177 -10.73 -16.15 4.54
N LYS A 178 -9.99 -15.04 4.68
CA LYS A 178 -9.24 -14.69 5.88
C LYS A 178 -9.50 -13.25 6.30
N VAL A 179 -9.47 -13.01 7.60
CA VAL A 179 -9.45 -11.66 8.20
C VAL A 179 -8.33 -11.63 9.23
N ASN A 180 -7.45 -10.63 9.14
CA ASN A 180 -6.26 -10.54 9.99
C ASN A 180 -5.43 -11.85 10.01
N GLY A 181 -5.30 -12.50 8.86
CA GLY A 181 -4.57 -13.78 8.70
C GLY A 181 -5.32 -15.04 9.16
N LYS A 182 -6.43 -14.92 9.89
CA LYS A 182 -7.21 -16.07 10.39
C LYS A 182 -8.31 -16.47 9.40
N LYS A 183 -8.49 -17.77 9.17
CA LYS A 183 -9.61 -18.31 8.36
C LYS A 183 -10.94 -17.90 8.98
N VAL A 184 -11.91 -17.48 8.17
CA VAL A 184 -13.25 -17.05 8.61
C VAL A 184 -14.33 -17.47 7.62
N SER A 185 -15.59 -17.40 8.03
CA SER A 185 -16.73 -17.63 7.13
C SER A 185 -16.88 -16.51 6.08
N TYR A 186 -17.56 -16.83 4.98
CA TYR A 186 -17.93 -15.88 3.92
C TYR A 186 -18.57 -14.60 4.47
N LYS A 187 -19.61 -14.74 5.31
CA LYS A 187 -20.33 -13.60 5.90
C LYS A 187 -19.39 -12.68 6.68
N LYS A 188 -18.45 -13.25 7.45
CA LYS A 188 -17.48 -12.48 8.24
C LYS A 188 -16.44 -11.78 7.36
N CYS A 189 -15.93 -12.47 6.33
CA CYS A 189 -14.98 -11.91 5.37
C CYS A 189 -15.60 -10.74 4.59
N MET A 190 -16.76 -10.96 3.96
CA MET A 190 -17.44 -9.94 3.16
C MET A 190 -17.92 -8.75 4.00
N LYS A 191 -18.33 -8.97 5.26
CA LYS A 191 -18.62 -7.86 6.19
C LYS A 191 -17.38 -6.97 6.41
N LYS A 192 -16.19 -7.57 6.55
CA LYS A 192 -14.94 -6.82 6.70
C LYS A 192 -14.59 -6.05 5.43
N ILE A 193 -14.69 -6.68 4.26
CA ILE A 193 -14.38 -6.06 2.96
C ILE A 193 -15.30 -4.87 2.69
N ARG A 194 -16.63 -5.06 2.80
CA ARG A 194 -17.61 -3.96 2.66
C ARG A 194 -17.32 -2.81 3.63
N SER A 195 -16.87 -3.11 4.85
CA SER A 195 -16.49 -2.07 5.81
C SER A 195 -15.22 -1.30 5.41
N LEU A 196 -14.27 -1.95 4.74
CA LEU A 196 -13.06 -1.30 4.22
C LEU A 196 -13.43 -0.39 3.04
N GLU A 197 -14.19 -0.92 2.10
CA GLU A 197 -14.58 -0.25 0.84
C GLU A 197 -15.63 0.83 1.03
N LYS A 198 -16.41 0.79 2.11
CA LYS A 198 -17.41 1.83 2.41
C LYS A 198 -16.76 3.21 2.45
N ARG A 199 -17.13 4.04 1.46
CA ARG A 199 -16.61 5.40 1.20
C ARG A 199 -15.11 5.44 0.93
N ALA A 200 -14.50 4.32 0.52
CA ALA A 200 -13.12 4.32 0.06
C ALA A 200 -13.02 5.06 -1.27
N LYS A 201 -11.98 5.88 -1.41
CA LYS A 201 -11.68 6.59 -2.65
C LYS A 201 -10.33 6.14 -3.13
N GLN A 202 -10.28 5.57 -4.32
CA GLN A 202 -9.02 5.16 -4.92
C GLN A 202 -8.16 6.39 -5.18
N LEU A 203 -6.88 6.31 -4.82
CA LEU A 203 -5.87 7.29 -5.17
C LEU A 203 -5.45 7.05 -6.62
N ASN A 204 -5.68 8.05 -7.47
CA ASN A 204 -5.17 8.04 -8.84
C ASN A 204 -3.68 8.41 -8.81
N LEU A 205 -2.82 7.39 -8.93
CA LEU A 205 -1.38 7.61 -9.05
C LEU A 205 -1.04 8.06 -10.47
N LYS A 206 -0.30 9.16 -10.58
CA LYS A 206 0.37 9.54 -11.81
C LYS A 206 1.75 8.89 -11.82
N PHE A 207 1.96 8.00 -12.79
CA PHE A 207 3.24 7.34 -13.01
C PHE A 207 4.08 8.15 -14.00
N TYR A 208 5.39 8.13 -13.81
CA TYR A 208 6.39 8.81 -14.62
C TYR A 208 7.45 7.81 -15.05
N GLU A 209 8.02 7.99 -16.24
CA GLU A 209 9.16 7.21 -16.72
C GLU A 209 10.39 7.47 -15.83
N ASN A 210 11.20 6.44 -15.61
CA ASN A 210 12.43 6.54 -14.84
C ASN A 210 13.57 7.21 -15.64
N THR A 211 13.45 8.52 -15.81
CA THR A 211 14.50 9.38 -16.39
C THR A 211 15.15 10.23 -15.31
N ALA A 212 16.38 10.70 -15.54
CA ALA A 212 17.06 11.63 -14.64
C ALA A 212 16.24 12.91 -14.40
N GLU A 213 15.56 13.42 -15.44
CA GLU A 213 14.68 14.59 -15.33
C GLU A 213 13.50 14.30 -14.39
N ASN A 214 12.75 13.21 -14.62
CA ASN A 214 11.58 12.90 -13.83
C ASN A 214 11.94 12.58 -12.37
N THR A 215 12.97 11.77 -12.16
CA THR A 215 13.42 11.42 -10.80
C THR A 215 13.91 12.65 -10.04
N GLY A 216 14.68 13.55 -10.67
CA GLY A 216 15.08 14.81 -10.08
C GLY A 216 13.87 15.69 -9.72
N ARG A 217 12.90 15.82 -10.65
CA ARG A 217 11.71 16.66 -10.47
C ARG A 217 10.76 16.18 -9.39
N TYR A 218 10.55 14.86 -9.27
CA TYR A 218 9.52 14.28 -8.40
C TYR A 218 10.05 13.65 -7.12
N LEU A 219 11.38 13.45 -6.99
CA LEU A 219 11.99 12.84 -5.81
C LEU A 219 13.03 13.72 -5.07
N VAL A 220 13.58 14.78 -5.66
CA VAL A 220 14.68 15.52 -5.00
C VAL A 220 14.29 16.93 -4.55
N LYS A 221 13.12 17.44 -4.97
CA LYS A 221 12.61 18.76 -4.54
C LYS A 221 12.47 18.92 -3.03
#